data_AF-A0A814N5S1-F1
#
_entry.id   AF-A0A814N5S1-F1
#
_cell.length_a   1.000
_cell.length_b   1.000
_cell.length_c   1.000
_cell.angle_alpha   90.00
_cell.angle_beta   90.00
_cell.angle_gamma   90.00
#
_symmetry.space_group_name_H-M   'P 1'
#
loop_
_entity.id
_entity.type
_entity.pdbx_description
1 polymer ?
#
loop_
_entity_poly.entity_id
_entity_poly.type
_entity_poly.pdbx_seq_one_letter_code
_entity_poly.pdbx_strand_id
1 'polypeptide(L)'
;MMYCMLFVSFVLINFSQSHIIQATKSINQTCLNFGHANDCYFYKCFEERFPCGSTYWILKWGEKYCTRMQKFLLNFDKNGQELIKKISICLTNKLINLRYYTMNKINCEKLQLAGQRIVRECYMNNSNLFCKALQGKNRNCFFELIDNEDRHDLTIVRTLLSVGQTCTPKQKLTDMRSTGKMNQCISSPMLLT
;
A
#
# COMPACT_ATOMS: atom_id res chain seq x y z
N MET A 1 39.63 -37.70 -0.97
CA MET A 1 38.16 -37.59 -1.08
C MET A 1 37.53 -37.29 0.29
N MET A 2 37.96 -36.24 1.00
CA MET A 2 37.44 -35.98 2.37
C MET A 2 37.62 -34.51 2.83
N TYR A 3 37.48 -33.53 1.92
CA TYR A 3 37.56 -32.10 2.24
C TYR A 3 36.45 -31.25 1.57
N CYS A 4 35.38 -31.88 1.07
CA CYS A 4 34.28 -31.15 0.41
C CYS A 4 33.05 -30.92 1.30
N MET A 5 33.01 -31.47 2.52
CA MET A 5 31.81 -31.45 3.38
C MET A 5 31.78 -30.30 4.41
N LEU A 6 32.88 -29.58 4.64
CA LEU A 6 32.94 -28.56 5.70
C LEU A 6 32.62 -27.13 5.23
N PHE A 7 32.46 -26.88 3.92
CA PHE A 7 32.06 -25.57 3.39
C PHE A 7 30.54 -25.36 3.30
N VAL A 8 29.73 -26.39 3.54
CA VAL A 8 28.25 -26.27 3.49
C VAL A 8 27.68 -25.72 4.81
N SER A 9 28.45 -25.73 5.90
CA SER A 9 27.95 -25.35 7.22
C SER A 9 28.08 -23.85 7.55
N PHE A 10 28.86 -23.07 6.79
CA PHE A 10 29.11 -21.65 7.08
C PHE A 10 28.20 -20.67 6.31
N VAL A 11 27.35 -21.16 5.40
CA VAL A 11 26.53 -20.30 4.52
C VAL A 11 25.09 -20.09 5.03
N LEU A 12 24.67 -20.76 6.11
CA LEU A 12 23.27 -20.74 6.58
C LEU A 12 23.07 -20.14 7.98
N ILE A 13 23.88 -19.15 8.37
CA ILE A 13 23.62 -18.35 9.57
C ILE A 13 23.74 -16.85 9.24
N ASN A 14 23.20 -16.41 8.10
CA ASN A 14 22.60 -15.07 8.06
C ASN A 14 21.24 -15.20 8.74
N PHE A 15 21.24 -15.32 10.07
CA PHE A 15 20.05 -15.10 10.87
C PHE A 15 19.47 -13.77 10.38
N SER A 16 18.27 -13.81 9.80
CA SER A 16 17.50 -12.60 9.57
C SER A 16 17.40 -11.91 10.92
N GLN A 17 18.24 -10.90 11.15
CA GLN A 17 18.15 -10.09 12.35
C GLN A 17 16.78 -9.46 12.28
N SER A 18 15.88 -9.92 13.15
CA SER A 18 14.56 -9.33 13.26
C SER A 18 14.75 -7.82 13.43
N HIS A 19 14.34 -7.04 12.44
CA HIS A 19 14.60 -5.60 12.39
C HIS A 19 13.64 -4.91 13.39
N ILE A 20 13.98 -5.01 14.68
CA ILE A 20 13.23 -4.42 15.77
C ILE A 20 13.79 -3.02 16.02
N ILE A 21 12.98 -2.02 15.77
CA ILE A 21 13.32 -0.62 15.94
C ILE A 21 12.62 -0.08 17.18
N GLN A 22 13.39 0.56 18.06
CA GLN A 22 12.86 1.32 19.19
C GLN A 22 12.35 2.67 18.67
N ALA A 23 11.33 3.21 19.32
CA ALA A 23 10.88 4.56 19.04
C ALA A 23 12.01 5.57 19.31
N THR A 24 12.36 6.37 18.31
CA THR A 24 13.43 7.39 18.41
C THR A 24 12.94 8.75 18.89
N LYS A 25 11.64 9.01 18.77
CA LYS A 25 10.96 10.25 19.20
C LYS A 25 9.90 9.92 20.26
N SER A 26 9.23 10.92 20.83
CA SER A 26 8.00 10.72 21.60
C SER A 26 6.78 10.54 20.68
N ILE A 27 5.62 10.17 21.23
CA ILE A 27 4.37 10.15 20.45
C ILE A 27 4.01 11.59 20.11
N ASN A 28 3.86 11.90 18.82
CA ASN A 28 3.49 13.24 18.35
C ASN A 28 2.00 13.27 17.99
N GLN A 29 1.21 14.08 18.69
CA GLN A 29 -0.22 14.21 18.42
C GLN A 29 -0.51 14.80 17.04
N THR A 30 0.33 15.72 16.54
CA THR A 30 0.23 16.25 15.19
C THR A 30 0.38 15.15 14.14
N CYS A 31 1.26 14.16 14.38
CA CYS A 31 1.37 13.00 13.50
C CYS A 31 0.06 12.20 13.44
N LEU A 32 -0.55 11.92 14.60
CA LEU A 32 -1.85 11.23 14.64
C LEU A 32 -2.93 12.04 13.91
N ASN A 33 -2.92 13.37 14.05
CA ASN A 33 -3.85 14.25 13.36
C ASN A 33 -3.68 14.18 11.84
N PHE A 34 -2.45 14.12 11.30
CA PHE A 34 -2.22 13.86 9.88
C PHE A 34 -2.86 12.53 9.45
N GLY A 35 -2.69 11.48 10.23
CA GLY A 35 -3.27 10.18 9.93
C GLY A 35 -4.81 10.20 9.90
N HIS A 36 -5.43 10.87 10.87
CA HIS A 36 -6.89 11.06 10.92
C HIS A 36 -7.42 11.95 9.78
N ALA A 37 -6.64 12.94 9.35
CA ALA A 37 -6.95 13.78 8.21
C ALA A 37 -6.66 13.11 6.85
N ASN A 38 -6.14 11.87 6.85
CA ASN A 38 -5.68 11.17 5.65
C ASN A 38 -4.62 11.96 4.86
N ASP A 39 -3.74 12.64 5.59
CA ASP A 39 -2.57 13.34 5.07
C ASP A 39 -1.39 12.37 4.98
N CYS A 40 -0.76 12.29 3.81
CA CYS A 40 0.37 11.39 3.55
C CYS A 40 1.61 11.70 4.39
N TYR A 41 1.71 12.90 4.96
CA TYR A 41 2.77 13.24 5.90
C TYR A 41 2.75 12.37 7.17
N PHE A 42 1.60 11.72 7.49
CA PHE A 42 1.51 10.69 8.52
C PHE A 42 2.60 9.62 8.36
N TYR A 43 2.84 9.13 7.14
CA TYR A 43 3.81 8.07 6.90
C TYR A 43 5.25 8.53 7.12
N LYS A 44 5.58 9.78 6.77
CA LYS A 44 6.89 10.38 7.07
C LYS A 44 7.11 10.50 8.57
N CYS A 45 6.14 11.04 9.30
CA CYS A 45 6.22 11.12 10.75
C CYS A 45 6.26 9.73 11.44
N PHE A 46 5.57 8.74 10.87
CA PHE A 46 5.62 7.36 11.35
C PHE A 46 7.06 6.82 11.22
N GLU A 47 7.66 6.98 10.05
CA GLU A 47 9.02 6.55 9.77
C GLU A 47 10.05 7.28 10.65
N GLU A 48 9.88 8.58 10.86
CA GLU A 48 10.76 9.35 11.74
C GLU A 48 10.76 8.83 13.18
N ARG A 49 9.63 8.26 13.64
CA ARG A 49 9.52 7.62 14.96
C ARG A 49 10.10 6.21 14.95
N PHE A 50 9.90 5.47 13.87
CA PHE A 50 10.39 4.10 13.69
C PHE A 50 11.14 3.97 12.35
N PRO A 51 12.44 4.33 12.30
CA PRO A 51 13.21 4.35 11.07
C PRO A 51 13.52 2.92 10.57
N CYS A 52 12.55 2.30 9.92
CA CYS A 52 12.69 0.99 9.30
C CYS A 52 13.52 1.05 8.01
N GLY A 53 13.47 2.17 7.31
CA GLY A 53 14.12 2.42 6.02
C GLY A 53 13.15 2.41 4.84
N SER A 54 13.60 2.97 3.73
CA SER A 54 12.82 3.13 2.49
C SER A 54 12.41 1.83 1.81
N THR A 55 12.99 0.69 2.21
CA THR A 55 12.65 -0.64 1.69
C THR A 55 11.45 -1.26 2.38
N TYR A 56 11.05 -0.75 3.55
CA TYR A 56 9.93 -1.27 4.34
C TYR A 56 8.62 -0.55 4.04
N TRP A 57 7.54 -1.17 4.52
CA TRP A 57 6.17 -0.85 4.08
C TRP A 57 5.74 0.61 4.28
N ILE A 58 6.16 1.28 5.36
CA ILE A 58 5.70 2.64 5.68
C ILE A 58 6.03 3.63 4.55
N LEU A 59 7.28 3.67 4.08
CA LEU A 59 7.66 4.53 2.96
C LEU A 59 7.43 3.85 1.61
N LYS A 60 7.91 2.60 1.43
CA LYS A 60 7.87 1.90 0.14
C LYS A 60 6.46 1.77 -0.41
N TRP A 61 5.49 1.58 0.47
CA TRP A 61 4.10 1.35 0.09
C TRP A 61 3.16 2.42 0.66
N GLY A 62 3.16 2.64 1.97
CA GLY A 62 2.23 3.56 2.65
C GLY A 62 2.28 4.98 2.09
N GLU A 63 3.43 5.65 2.21
CA GLU A 63 3.63 7.01 1.69
C GLU A 63 3.46 7.07 0.17
N LYS A 64 4.13 6.15 -0.56
CA LYS A 64 4.10 6.06 -2.03
C LYS A 64 2.66 6.01 -2.53
N TYR A 65 1.86 5.07 -2.04
CA TYR A 65 0.49 4.88 -2.54
C TYR A 65 -0.49 5.91 -1.99
N CYS A 66 -0.27 6.46 -0.79
CA CYS A 66 -1.05 7.60 -0.33
C CYS A 66 -0.89 8.80 -1.30
N THR A 67 0.35 9.14 -1.63
CA THR A 67 0.66 10.27 -2.52
C THR A 67 0.12 10.01 -3.94
N ARG A 68 0.29 8.80 -4.46
CA ARG A 68 -0.27 8.43 -5.77
C ARG A 68 -1.80 8.48 -5.77
N MET A 69 -2.46 7.99 -4.72
CA MET A 69 -3.92 8.07 -4.57
C MET A 69 -4.42 9.52 -4.60
N GLN A 70 -3.76 10.44 -3.88
CA GLN A 70 -4.08 11.86 -3.93
C GLN A 70 -3.86 12.45 -5.33
N LYS A 71 -2.72 12.15 -5.96
CA LYS A 71 -2.35 12.65 -7.31
C LYS A 71 -3.35 12.24 -8.39
N PHE A 72 -3.76 10.96 -8.39
CA PHE A 72 -4.63 10.42 -9.43
C PHE A 72 -6.12 10.58 -9.14
N LEU A 73 -6.50 11.03 -7.95
CA LEU A 73 -7.89 11.06 -7.48
C LEU A 73 -8.84 11.68 -8.52
N LEU A 74 -8.50 12.84 -9.06
CA LEU A 74 -9.36 13.58 -10.00
C LEU A 74 -9.53 12.89 -11.37
N ASN A 75 -8.68 11.92 -11.71
CA ASN A 75 -8.74 11.21 -12.99
C ASN A 75 -9.82 10.11 -12.97
N PHE A 76 -10.27 9.71 -11.77
CA PHE A 76 -11.35 8.76 -11.59
C PHE A 76 -12.73 9.43 -11.70
N ASP A 77 -13.74 8.67 -12.10
CA ASP A 77 -15.14 9.10 -11.90
C ASP A 77 -15.54 9.10 -10.41
N LYS A 78 -16.80 9.40 -10.14
CA LYS A 78 -17.36 9.47 -8.79
C LYS A 78 -17.13 8.18 -7.98
N ASN A 79 -17.36 7.00 -8.57
CA ASN A 79 -17.20 5.72 -7.87
C ASN A 79 -15.72 5.44 -7.57
N GLY A 80 -14.82 5.72 -8.53
CA GLY A 80 -13.39 5.54 -8.34
C GLY A 80 -12.81 6.52 -7.31
N GLN A 81 -13.25 7.78 -7.33
CA GLN A 81 -12.89 8.76 -6.31
C GLN A 81 -13.35 8.35 -4.91
N GLU A 82 -14.60 7.90 -4.79
CA GLU A 82 -15.13 7.44 -3.51
C GLU A 82 -14.34 6.24 -2.97
N LEU A 83 -14.02 5.28 -3.85
CA LEU A 83 -13.23 4.11 -3.48
C LEU A 83 -11.85 4.51 -2.99
N ILE A 84 -11.10 5.32 -3.75
CA ILE A 84 -9.76 5.75 -3.36
C ILE A 84 -9.76 6.45 -2.02
N LYS A 85 -10.73 7.36 -1.79
CA LYS A 85 -10.88 8.03 -0.48
C LYS A 85 -11.13 7.02 0.64
N LYS A 86 -12.07 6.08 0.46
CA LYS A 86 -12.38 5.07 1.48
C LYS A 86 -11.21 4.14 1.77
N ILE A 87 -10.46 3.72 0.74
CA ILE A 87 -9.26 2.90 0.91
C ILE A 87 -8.21 3.69 1.68
N SER A 88 -7.85 4.90 1.23
CA SER A 88 -6.82 5.73 1.87
C SER A 88 -7.11 5.96 3.36
N ILE A 89 -8.34 6.39 3.68
CA ILE A 89 -8.80 6.60 5.06
C ILE A 89 -8.77 5.30 5.87
N CYS A 90 -9.16 4.17 5.28
CA CYS A 90 -9.13 2.88 5.97
C CYS A 90 -7.69 2.48 6.35
N LEU A 91 -6.72 2.69 5.47
CA LEU A 91 -5.33 2.31 5.69
C LEU A 91 -4.72 3.04 6.88
N THR A 92 -4.84 4.38 6.92
CA THR A 92 -4.30 5.19 8.03
C THR A 92 -5.01 4.88 9.34
N ASN A 93 -6.34 4.81 9.32
CA ASN A 93 -7.13 4.48 10.53
C ASN A 93 -6.79 3.10 11.08
N LYS A 94 -6.56 2.09 10.24
CA LYS A 94 -6.16 0.75 10.70
C LYS A 94 -4.81 0.78 11.41
N LEU A 95 -3.83 1.52 10.89
CA LEU A 95 -2.52 1.66 11.54
C LEU A 95 -2.63 2.34 12.92
N ILE A 96 -3.46 3.38 13.02
CA ILE A 96 -3.70 4.11 14.28
C ILE A 96 -4.45 3.22 15.28
N ASN A 97 -5.54 2.58 14.86
CA ASN A 97 -6.40 1.79 15.74
C ASN A 97 -5.72 0.50 16.22
N LEU A 98 -4.84 -0.08 15.41
CA LEU A 98 -3.97 -1.19 15.80
C LEU A 98 -2.75 -0.74 16.63
N ARG A 99 -2.69 0.55 17.00
CA ARG A 99 -1.72 1.16 17.91
C ARG A 99 -0.28 1.13 17.42
N TYR A 100 -0.01 0.81 16.15
CA TYR A 100 1.35 0.68 15.63
C TYR A 100 2.20 1.94 15.85
N TYR A 101 1.63 3.12 15.67
CA TYR A 101 2.34 4.39 15.91
C TYR A 101 2.65 4.64 17.39
N THR A 102 1.76 4.21 18.30
CA THR A 102 1.87 4.47 19.74
C THR A 102 2.65 3.40 20.51
N MET A 103 3.21 2.40 19.83
CA MET A 103 4.09 1.40 20.46
C MET A 103 5.42 2.03 20.91
N ASN A 104 6.17 1.33 21.76
CA ASN A 104 7.54 1.71 22.14
C ASN A 104 8.61 1.10 21.23
N LYS A 105 8.29 -0.03 20.58
CA LYS A 105 9.14 -0.69 19.59
C LYS A 105 8.29 -1.37 18.53
N ILE A 106 8.84 -1.52 17.33
CA ILE A 106 8.18 -2.21 16.22
C ILE A 106 9.14 -3.18 15.56
N ASN A 107 8.61 -4.28 15.02
CA ASN A 107 9.37 -5.14 14.12
C ASN A 107 8.95 -4.77 12.69
N CYS A 108 9.89 -4.26 11.90
CA CYS A 108 9.61 -3.71 10.57
C CYS A 108 9.07 -4.76 9.58
N GLU A 109 9.54 -6.01 9.67
CA GLU A 109 9.04 -7.12 8.85
C GLU A 109 7.60 -7.49 9.25
N LYS A 110 7.31 -7.57 10.55
CA LYS A 110 5.95 -7.82 11.04
C LYS A 110 5.01 -6.68 10.68
N LEU A 111 5.47 -5.44 10.75
CA LEU A 111 4.71 -4.27 10.29
C LEU A 111 4.43 -4.35 8.79
N GLN A 112 5.40 -4.78 7.98
CA GLN A 112 5.20 -4.96 6.55
C GLN A 112 4.13 -6.01 6.25
N LEU A 113 4.18 -7.17 6.89
CA LEU A 113 3.15 -8.21 6.76
C LEU A 113 1.77 -7.72 7.24
N ALA A 114 1.74 -6.94 8.32
CA ALA A 114 0.51 -6.32 8.82
C ALA A 114 -0.03 -5.28 7.83
N GLY A 115 0.82 -4.44 7.26
CA GLY A 115 0.46 -3.46 6.24
C GLY A 115 -0.18 -4.13 5.02
N GLN A 116 0.42 -5.21 4.51
CA GLN A 116 -0.15 -6.01 3.43
C GLN A 116 -1.56 -6.55 3.78
N ARG A 117 -1.74 -7.04 5.02
CA ARG A 117 -3.05 -7.50 5.50
C ARG A 117 -4.06 -6.35 5.58
N ILE A 118 -3.66 -5.20 6.11
CA ILE A 118 -4.50 -4.00 6.21
C ILE A 118 -4.97 -3.56 4.82
N VAL A 119 -4.09 -3.56 3.82
CA VAL A 119 -4.47 -3.25 2.42
C VAL A 119 -5.57 -4.19 1.95
N ARG A 120 -5.38 -5.50 2.14
CA ARG A 120 -6.40 -6.50 1.75
C ARG A 120 -7.73 -6.27 2.47
N GLU A 121 -7.71 -6.07 3.78
CA GLU A 121 -8.92 -5.80 4.56
C GLU A 121 -9.65 -4.55 4.08
N CYS A 122 -8.91 -3.47 3.81
CA CYS A 122 -9.51 -2.22 3.34
C CYS A 122 -10.20 -2.38 1.98
N TYR A 123 -9.60 -3.11 1.04
CA TYR A 123 -10.27 -3.41 -0.23
C TYR A 123 -11.46 -4.37 -0.06
N MET A 124 -11.33 -5.42 0.76
CA MET A 124 -12.41 -6.39 1.00
C MET A 124 -13.62 -5.74 1.66
N ASN A 125 -13.40 -4.85 2.63
CA ASN A 125 -14.48 -4.11 3.30
C ASN A 125 -15.19 -3.10 2.38
N ASN A 126 -14.57 -2.74 1.27
CA ASN A 126 -15.12 -1.86 0.24
C ASN A 126 -15.40 -2.59 -1.07
N SER A 127 -15.55 -3.93 -1.04
CA SER A 127 -15.64 -4.78 -2.22
C SER A 127 -16.78 -4.40 -3.18
N ASN A 128 -17.97 -4.10 -2.64
CA ASN A 128 -19.11 -3.66 -3.46
C ASN A 128 -18.79 -2.37 -4.24
N LEU A 129 -18.11 -1.42 -3.60
CA LEU A 129 -17.70 -0.18 -4.26
C LEU A 129 -16.54 -0.43 -5.22
N PHE A 130 -15.62 -1.32 -4.87
CA PHE A 130 -14.55 -1.81 -5.77
C PHE A 130 -15.11 -2.36 -7.08
N CYS A 131 -16.10 -3.24 -7.02
CA CYS A 131 -16.73 -3.83 -8.20
C CYS A 131 -17.40 -2.79 -9.10
N LYS A 132 -18.03 -1.76 -8.50
CA LYS A 132 -18.62 -0.64 -9.25
C LYS A 132 -17.54 0.26 -9.85
N ALA A 133 -16.50 0.57 -9.07
CA ALA A 133 -15.43 1.46 -9.47
C ALA A 133 -14.53 0.88 -10.56
N LEU A 134 -14.44 -0.44 -10.72
CA LEU A 134 -13.67 -1.06 -11.81
C LEU A 134 -14.34 -0.99 -13.18
N GLN A 135 -15.55 -0.45 -13.29
CA GLN A 135 -16.25 -0.34 -14.57
C GLN A 135 -15.73 0.84 -15.40
N GLY A 136 -15.74 0.70 -16.73
CA GLY A 136 -15.45 1.79 -17.66
C GLY A 136 -14.04 2.38 -17.54
N LYS A 137 -13.94 3.71 -17.51
CA LYS A 137 -12.67 4.47 -17.59
C LYS A 137 -11.75 4.27 -16.37
N ASN A 138 -12.32 4.03 -15.19
CA ASN A 138 -11.57 3.87 -13.95
C ASN A 138 -10.62 2.67 -13.96
N ARG A 139 -10.94 1.62 -14.73
CA ARG A 139 -10.08 0.45 -14.90
C ARG A 139 -8.67 0.85 -15.36
N ASN A 140 -8.59 1.71 -16.37
CA ASN A 140 -7.30 2.21 -16.86
C ASN A 140 -6.60 3.04 -15.79
N CYS A 141 -7.37 3.77 -14.98
CA CYS A 141 -6.82 4.69 -13.98
C CYS A 141 -6.28 3.92 -12.78
N PHE A 142 -6.89 2.78 -12.42
CA PHE A 142 -6.35 1.83 -11.45
C PHE A 142 -5.02 1.25 -11.91
N PHE A 143 -4.87 0.93 -13.19
CA PHE A 143 -3.61 0.43 -13.73
C PHE A 143 -2.48 1.48 -13.71
N GLU A 144 -2.82 2.75 -13.96
CA GLU A 144 -1.87 3.87 -13.84
C GLU A 144 -1.59 4.25 -12.38
N LEU A 145 -2.55 4.07 -11.48
CA LEU A 145 -2.34 4.27 -10.04
C LEU A 145 -1.29 3.30 -9.49
N ILE A 146 -1.23 2.06 -9.99
CA ILE A 146 -0.20 1.09 -9.62
C ILE A 146 1.11 1.46 -10.29
N ASP A 147 2.14 1.67 -9.48
CA ASP A 147 3.47 1.99 -9.97
C ASP A 147 4.02 0.88 -10.85
N ASN A 148 4.75 1.23 -11.91
CA ASN A 148 5.27 0.27 -12.89
C ASN A 148 6.09 -0.84 -12.24
N GLU A 149 6.90 -0.50 -11.24
CA GLU A 149 7.75 -1.45 -10.50
C GLU A 149 6.92 -2.46 -9.68
N ASP A 150 5.72 -2.05 -9.23
CA ASP A 150 4.86 -2.85 -8.37
C ASP A 150 3.77 -3.60 -9.13
N ARG A 151 3.68 -3.46 -10.47
CA ARG A 151 2.65 -4.15 -11.29
C ARG A 151 2.73 -5.67 -11.22
N HIS A 152 3.92 -6.19 -10.89
CA HIS A 152 4.18 -7.62 -10.70
C HIS A 152 4.27 -8.00 -9.21
N ASP A 153 4.00 -7.07 -8.29
CA ASP A 153 3.94 -7.37 -6.86
C ASP A 153 2.79 -8.34 -6.60
N LEU A 154 3.15 -9.57 -6.21
CA LEU A 154 2.20 -10.65 -5.99
C LEU A 154 1.19 -10.33 -4.89
N THR A 155 1.53 -9.47 -3.93
CA THR A 155 0.62 -9.07 -2.86
C THR A 155 -0.47 -8.15 -3.37
N ILE A 156 -0.11 -7.14 -4.19
CA ILE A 156 -1.10 -6.28 -4.85
C ILE A 156 -1.99 -7.11 -5.77
N VAL A 157 -1.38 -7.93 -6.63
CA VAL A 157 -2.10 -8.79 -7.58
C VAL A 157 -3.07 -9.72 -6.85
N ARG A 158 -2.62 -10.44 -5.80
CA ARG A 158 -3.49 -11.33 -5.01
C ARG A 158 -4.60 -10.57 -4.29
N THR A 159 -4.33 -9.37 -3.79
CA THR A 159 -5.35 -8.54 -3.12
C THR A 159 -6.45 -8.16 -4.09
N LEU A 160 -6.08 -7.58 -5.24
CA LEU A 160 -7.04 -7.15 -6.26
C LEU A 160 -7.82 -8.34 -6.84
N LEU A 161 -7.16 -9.47 -7.07
CA LEU A 161 -7.82 -10.71 -7.46
C LEU A 161 -8.82 -11.19 -6.41
N SER A 162 -8.42 -11.26 -5.14
CA SER A 162 -9.30 -11.71 -4.04
C SER A 162 -10.56 -10.87 -3.95
N VAL A 163 -10.44 -9.56 -4.15
CA VAL A 163 -11.59 -8.64 -4.09
C VAL A 163 -12.41 -8.74 -5.37
N GLY A 164 -11.77 -8.86 -6.54
CA GLY A 164 -12.45 -9.08 -7.83
C GLY A 164 -13.29 -10.35 -7.88
N GLN A 165 -12.92 -11.39 -7.13
CA GLN A 165 -13.72 -12.62 -6.99
C GLN A 165 -15.04 -12.43 -6.24
N THR A 166 -15.22 -11.32 -5.51
CA THR A 166 -16.49 -11.00 -4.85
C THR A 166 -17.44 -10.23 -5.76
N CYS A 167 -17.02 -9.84 -6.96
CA CYS A 167 -17.84 -9.09 -7.90
C CYS A 167 -18.82 -9.99 -8.67
N THR A 168 -19.90 -9.40 -9.18
CA THR A 168 -20.84 -10.04 -10.09
C THR A 168 -21.02 -9.16 -11.34
N PRO A 169 -20.56 -9.60 -12.54
CA PRO A 169 -19.74 -10.79 -12.76
C PRO A 169 -18.37 -10.67 -12.09
N LYS A 170 -17.76 -11.83 -11.79
CA LYS A 170 -16.41 -11.91 -11.20
C LYS A 170 -15.40 -11.22 -12.11
N GLN A 171 -14.55 -10.37 -11.54
CA GLN A 171 -13.50 -9.68 -12.28
C GLN A 171 -12.24 -10.55 -12.35
N LYS A 172 -11.67 -10.72 -13.54
CA LYS A 172 -10.41 -11.45 -13.78
C LYS A 172 -9.22 -10.48 -13.73
N LEU A 173 -8.00 -11.01 -13.56
CA LEU A 173 -6.78 -10.17 -13.64
C LEU A 173 -6.65 -9.48 -15.00
N THR A 174 -7.05 -10.17 -16.07
CA THR A 174 -7.11 -9.60 -17.42
C THR A 174 -8.05 -8.41 -17.50
N ASP A 175 -9.07 -8.34 -16.65
CA ASP A 175 -10.02 -7.24 -16.55
C ASP A 175 -9.44 -6.06 -15.76
N MET A 176 -8.27 -6.24 -15.14
CA MET A 176 -7.54 -5.20 -14.41
C MET A 176 -6.24 -4.79 -15.13
N ARG A 177 -5.95 -5.39 -16.29
CA ARG A 177 -4.86 -4.95 -17.19
C ARG A 177 -5.35 -3.82 -18.10
N SER A 178 -4.47 -2.86 -18.40
CA SER A 178 -4.76 -1.79 -19.37
C SER A 178 -5.06 -2.39 -20.76
N THR A 179 -6.08 -1.85 -21.44
CA THR A 179 -6.49 -2.26 -22.80
C THR A 179 -5.76 -1.47 -23.89
N GLY A 180 -4.65 -0.80 -23.56
CA GLY A 180 -3.85 -0.02 -24.52
C GLY A 180 -4.36 1.40 -24.78
N LYS A 181 -5.48 1.82 -24.17
CA LYS A 181 -5.96 3.21 -24.18
C LYS A 181 -5.47 3.97 -22.92
N MET A 182 -4.15 4.04 -22.72
CA MET A 182 -3.52 4.70 -21.56
C MET A 182 -3.84 6.19 -21.44
N ASN A 183 -4.22 6.84 -22.54
CA ASN A 183 -4.40 8.30 -22.62
C ASN A 183 -5.65 8.81 -21.88
N GLN A 184 -6.52 7.92 -21.37
CA GLN A 184 -7.80 8.31 -20.75
C GLN A 184 -7.68 8.65 -19.26
N CYS A 185 -6.56 8.31 -18.63
CA CYS A 185 -6.33 8.53 -17.19
C CYS A 185 -5.27 9.57 -16.89
N ILE A 186 -4.79 10.26 -17.93
CA ILE A 186 -3.94 11.44 -17.82
C ILE A 186 -4.79 12.59 -18.40
N SER A 187 -5.64 13.21 -17.59
CA SER A 187 -5.93 14.61 -17.86
C SER A 187 -4.64 15.37 -17.59
N SER A 188 -4.15 16.12 -18.59
CA SER A 188 -2.98 17.00 -18.45
C SER A 188 -3.00 17.72 -17.10
N PRO A 189 -1.85 17.90 -16.44
CA PRO A 189 -1.79 18.69 -15.23
C PRO A 189 -2.40 20.06 -15.54
N MET A 190 -3.45 20.40 -14.80
CA MET A 190 -3.85 21.79 -14.64
C MET A 190 -2.64 22.45 -13.98
N LEU A 191 -1.83 23.14 -14.79
CA LEU A 191 -0.85 24.10 -14.34
C LEU A 191 -1.60 25.04 -13.39
N LEU A 192 -1.40 24.86 -12.09
CA LEU A 192 -1.68 25.88 -11.11
C LEU A 192 -0.64 26.97 -11.34
N THR A 193 -1.01 27.95 -12.19
CA THR A 193 -0.44 29.30 -12.16
C THR A 193 -0.91 30.03 -10.92
#